data_AF-A0A927AUT3-F1
#
_entry.id   AF-A0A927AUT3-F1
#
_cell.length_a   1.000
_cell.length_b   1.000
_cell.length_c   1.000
_cell.angle_alpha   90.00
_cell.angle_beta   90.00
_cell.angle_gamma   90.00
#
_symmetry.space_group_name_H-M   'P 1'
#
loop_
_entity.id
_entity.type
_entity.pdbx_description
1 polymer ?
#
loop_
_entity_poly.entity_id
_entity_poly.type
_entity_poly.pdbx_seq_one_letter_code
_entity_poly.pdbx_strand_id
1 'polypeptide(L)'
;MAEKFRSSSFKDPIRYDEVIFDEKGVTFRIRKLIGGTDNFVFYSDISGVEIDNGLFFATIRVIPRARPEIVIQNFTKGDARRIKELILQNVPSHRPDAF
;
A
#
# COMPACT_ATOMS: atom_id res chain seq x y z
N MET A 1 -12.18 -2.40 -12.31
CA MET A 1 -11.14 -3.45 -12.30
C MET A 1 -10.30 -3.24 -11.05
N ALA A 2 -10.16 -4.25 -10.19
CA ALA A 2 -9.31 -4.15 -8.99
C ALA A 2 -7.84 -4.25 -9.40
N GLU A 3 -7.07 -3.17 -9.23
CA GLU A 3 -5.62 -3.17 -9.48
C GLU A 3 -4.91 -3.87 -8.32
N LYS A 4 -3.93 -4.73 -8.61
CA LYS A 4 -3.26 -5.56 -7.60
C LYS A 4 -1.76 -5.54 -7.80
N PHE A 5 -1.04 -5.25 -6.72
CA PHE A 5 0.41 -5.27 -6.68
C PHE A 5 0.90 -6.35 -5.71
N ARG A 6 2.04 -6.93 -6.03
CA ARG A 6 2.70 -7.94 -5.19
C ARG A 6 4.13 -7.49 -4.90
N SER A 7 4.59 -7.71 -3.68
CA SER A 7 5.99 -7.45 -3.34
C SER A 7 6.90 -8.36 -4.17
N SER A 8 8.12 -7.89 -4.43
CA SER A 8 9.13 -8.65 -5.17
C SER A 8 9.42 -9.98 -4.48
N SER A 9 9.19 -11.05 -5.24
CA SER A 9 9.44 -12.46 -4.90
C SER A 9 10.93 -12.77 -4.66
N PHE A 10 11.84 -11.85 -5.01
CA PHE A 10 13.29 -12.08 -4.95
C PHE A 10 13.83 -12.41 -3.55
N LYS A 11 13.09 -12.05 -2.49
CA LYS A 11 13.49 -12.31 -1.10
C LYS A 11 12.77 -13.50 -0.45
N ASP A 12 11.56 -13.86 -0.91
CA ASP A 12 10.81 -15.03 -0.44
C ASP A 12 9.80 -15.48 -1.55
N PRO A 13 10.12 -16.52 -2.34
CA PRO A 13 9.32 -16.91 -3.51
C PRO A 13 7.94 -17.47 -3.19
N ILE A 14 7.65 -17.72 -1.92
CA ILE A 14 6.40 -18.32 -1.45
C ILE A 14 5.55 -17.29 -0.67
N ARG A 15 6.17 -16.22 -0.16
CA ARG A 15 5.51 -15.23 0.71
C ARG A 15 5.66 -13.82 0.16
N TYR A 16 4.72 -13.44 -0.70
CA TYR A 16 4.59 -12.08 -1.19
C TYR A 16 3.49 -11.34 -0.43
N ASP A 17 3.79 -10.11 -0.03
CA ASP A 17 2.80 -9.16 0.44
C ASP A 17 2.01 -8.63 -0.76
N GLU A 18 0.74 -8.28 -0.54
CA GLU A 18 -0.15 -7.81 -1.61
C GLU A 18 -0.81 -6.50 -1.24
N VAL A 19 -0.91 -5.61 -2.23
CA VAL A 19 -1.75 -4.41 -2.18
C VAL A 19 -2.87 -4.60 -3.18
N ILE A 20 -4.11 -4.57 -2.71
CA ILE A 20 -5.31 -4.79 -3.52
C ILE A 20 -6.17 -3.53 -3.45
N PHE A 21 -6.37 -2.89 -4.60
CA PHE A 21 -7.20 -1.70 -4.73
C PHE A 21 -8.65 -2.09 -5.00
N ASP A 22 -9.54 -1.48 -4.25
CA ASP A 22 -10.99 -1.57 -4.43
C ASP A 22 -11.57 -0.17 -4.59
N GLU A 23 -12.86 -0.06 -4.88
CA GLU A 23 -13.57 1.21 -5.09
C GLU A 23 -13.63 2.05 -3.81
N LYS A 24 -13.73 1.41 -2.64
CA LYS A 24 -13.89 2.08 -1.34
C LYS A 24 -12.58 2.29 -0.59
N GLY A 25 -11.56 1.52 -0.92
CA GLY A 25 -10.33 1.50 -0.14
C GLY A 25 -9.28 0.54 -0.67
N VAL A 26 -8.28 0.29 0.16
CA VAL A 26 -7.13 -0.57 -0.16
C VAL A 26 -6.94 -1.62 0.91
N THR A 27 -6.70 -2.86 0.46
CA THR A 27 -6.33 -3.97 1.34
C THR A 27 -4.83 -4.21 1.28
N PHE A 28 -4.19 -4.24 2.45
CA PHE A 28 -2.79 -4.62 2.63
C PHE A 28 -2.74 -6.00 3.26
N ARG A 29 -2.31 -6.99 2.48
CA ARG A 29 -2.15 -8.38 2.93
C ARG A 29 -0.68 -8.64 3.20
N ILE A 30 -0.32 -8.71 4.47
CA ILE A 30 1.06 -8.90 4.95
C ILE A 30 1.20 -10.37 5.37
N ARG A 31 2.07 -11.13 4.69
CA ARG A 31 2.28 -12.55 4.97
C ARG A 31 3.50 -12.73 5.87
N LYS A 32 3.35 -13.50 6.95
CA LYS A 32 4.46 -13.85 7.86
C LYS A 32 4.75 -15.36 7.79
N LEU A 33 5.88 -15.77 8.38
CA LEU A 33 6.30 -17.18 8.47
C LEU A 33 5.22 -18.04 9.15
N ILE A 34 4.54 -17.45 10.15
CA ILE A 34 3.42 -18.03 10.90
C ILE A 34 2.34 -16.95 10.97
N GLY A 35 1.19 -17.22 10.36
CA GLY A 35 0.08 -16.28 10.25
C GLY A 35 0.24 -15.21 9.16
N GLY A 36 -0.72 -14.29 9.13
CA GLY A 36 -0.76 -13.16 8.20
C GLY A 36 -1.81 -12.15 8.67
N THR A 37 -1.74 -10.93 8.16
CA THR A 37 -2.69 -9.88 8.53
C THR A 37 -3.20 -9.20 7.26
N ASP A 38 -4.52 -9.18 7.12
CA ASP A 38 -5.23 -8.42 6.10
C ASP A 38 -5.74 -7.13 6.74
N ASN A 39 -5.25 -5.99 6.27
CA ASN A 39 -5.65 -4.67 6.76
C ASN A 39 -6.38 -3.92 5.66
N PHE A 40 -7.68 -3.72 5.82
CA PHE A 40 -8.46 -2.87 4.93
C PHE A 40 -8.45 -1.41 5.42
N VAL A 41 -8.28 -0.45 4.51
CA VAL A 41 -8.29 1.00 4.79
C VAL A 41 -9.23 1.69 3.81
N PHE A 42 -10.20 2.44 4.30
CA PHE A 42 -10.99 3.32 3.44
C PHE A 42 -10.14 4.49 2.96
N TYR A 43 -10.35 4.95 1.73
CA TYR A 43 -9.60 6.10 1.20
C TYR A 43 -9.85 7.39 2.01
N SER A 44 -11.05 7.56 2.56
CA SER A 44 -11.39 8.67 3.47
C SER A 44 -10.49 8.71 4.71
N ASP A 45 -10.06 7.54 5.17
CA ASP A 45 -9.36 7.37 6.43
C ASP A 45 -7.84 7.45 6.26
N ILE A 46 -7.34 7.59 5.03
CA ILE A 46 -5.92 7.78 4.75
C ILE A 46 -5.62 9.27 4.86
N SER A 47 -4.63 9.63 5.69
CA SER A 47 -4.11 10.99 5.79
C SER A 47 -2.90 11.21 4.89
N GLY A 48 -2.09 10.17 4.67
CA GLY A 48 -0.90 10.28 3.86
C GLY A 48 -0.31 8.93 3.46
N VAL A 49 0.54 8.97 2.43
CA VAL A 49 1.32 7.82 1.96
C VAL A 49 2.75 8.24 1.69
N GLU A 50 3.68 7.54 2.34
CA GLU A 50 5.12 7.76 2.24
C GLU A 50 5.81 6.56 1.60
N ILE A 51 6.91 6.84 0.91
CA ILE A 51 7.78 5.80 0.34
C ILE A 51 9.16 6.03 0.92
N ASP A 52 9.66 5.01 1.61
CA ASP A 52 11.06 4.92 2.00
C ASP A 52 11.81 4.11 0.94
N ASN A 53 12.79 4.75 0.30
CA ASN A 53 13.56 4.15 -0.78
C ASN A 53 14.83 3.52 -0.21
N GLY A 54 14.81 2.19 -0.06
CA GLY A 54 16.02 1.42 0.19
C GLY A 54 16.93 1.32 -1.04
N LEU A 55 18.08 0.66 -0.85
CA LEU A 55 19.08 0.48 -1.90
C LEU A 55 18.49 -0.24 -3.13
N PHE A 56 17.75 -1.33 -2.91
CA PHE A 56 17.16 -2.16 -3.97
C PHE A 56 15.62 -2.12 -4.02
N PHE A 57 14.96 -2.11 -2.87
CA PHE A 57 13.50 -2.15 -2.75
C PHE A 57 12.98 -0.94 -1.97
N ALA A 58 11.69 -0.69 -2.09
CA ALA A 58 10.99 0.36 -1.39
C ALA A 58 10.02 -0.21 -0.35
N THR A 59 9.87 0.55 0.73
CA THR A 59 8.87 0.33 1.77
C THR A 59 7.81 1.41 1.65
N ILE A 60 6.54 1.00 1.67
CA ILE A 60 5.40 1.89 1.58
C ILE A 60 4.80 2.00 2.98
N ARG A 61 4.66 3.24 3.47
CA ARG A 61 4.04 3.54 4.76
C ARG A 61 2.74 4.28 4.49
N VAL A 62 1.63 3.67 4.88
CA VAL A 62 0.31 4.29 4.82
C VAL A 62 -0.02 4.79 6.21
N ILE A 63 -0.38 6.07 6.29
CA ILE A 63 -0.69 6.77 7.54
C ILE A 63 -2.23 6.92 7.58
N PRO A 64 -2.93 6.11 8.40
CA PRO A 64 -4.36 6.27 8.59
C PRO A 64 -4.64 7.31 9.68
N ARG A 65 -5.80 7.96 9.62
CA ARG A 65 -6.20 9.01 10.58
C ARG A 65 -6.44 8.49 12.00
N ALA A 66 -6.98 7.28 12.13
CA ALA A 66 -7.51 6.77 13.40
C ALA A 66 -6.80 5.51 13.93
N ARG A 67 -5.68 5.09 13.34
CA ARG A 67 -4.97 3.87 13.73
C ARG A 67 -3.47 3.95 13.41
N PRO A 68 -2.65 3.01 13.93
CA PRO A 68 -1.23 2.96 13.61
C PRO A 68 -0.95 2.85 12.11
N GLU A 69 0.25 3.29 11.72
CA GLU A 69 0.75 3.18 10.35
C GLU A 69 0.76 1.73 9.87
N ILE A 70 0.39 1.55 8.61
CA ILE A 70 0.53 0.27 7.92
C ILE A 70 1.81 0.32 7.09
N VAL A 71 2.71 -0.60 7.37
CA VAL A 71 4.01 -0.70 6.69
C VAL A 71 4.03 -1.97 5.85
N ILE A 72 4.28 -1.82 4.55
CA ILE A 72 4.39 -2.95 3.61
C ILE A 72 5.70 -2.81 2.80
N GLN A 73 6.45 -3.91 2.67
CA GLN A 73 7.86 -3.86 2.28
C GLN A 73 8.15 -4.63 0.99
N ASN A 74 9.38 -4.49 0.50
CA ASN A 74 9.93 -5.27 -0.61
C ASN A 74 9.23 -5.02 -1.96
N PHE A 75 8.71 -3.82 -2.21
CA PHE A 75 8.20 -3.45 -3.54
C PHE A 75 9.33 -2.94 -4.42
N THR A 76 9.21 -3.12 -5.74
CA THR A 76 10.09 -2.39 -6.65
C THR A 76 9.83 -0.89 -6.47
N LYS A 77 10.84 -0.05 -6.76
CA LYS A 77 10.67 1.40 -6.66
C LYS A 77 9.56 1.92 -7.60
N GLY A 78 9.38 1.26 -8.76
CA GLY A 78 8.31 1.56 -9.70
C GLY A 78 6.93 1.23 -9.12
N ASP A 79 6.75 0.01 -8.62
CA ASP A 79 5.49 -0.42 -8.00
C ASP A 79 5.14 0.46 -6.80
N ALA A 80 6.12 0.78 -5.94
CA ALA A 80 5.89 1.62 -4.77
C ALA A 80 5.38 3.02 -5.15
N ARG A 81 5.95 3.65 -6.19
CA ARG A 81 5.46 4.93 -6.71
C ARG A 81 4.04 4.81 -7.25
N ARG A 82 3.79 3.78 -8.07
CA ARG A 82 2.46 3.55 -8.66
C ARG A 82 1.39 3.32 -7.59
N ILE A 83 1.70 2.51 -6.58
CA ILE A 83 0.83 2.27 -5.43
C ILE A 83 0.51 3.58 -4.71
N LYS A 84 1.53 4.41 -4.42
CA LYS A 84 1.33 5.71 -3.77
C LYS A 84 0.43 6.62 -4.60
N GLU A 85 0.68 6.75 -5.90
CA GLU A 85 -0.12 7.56 -6.81
C GLU A 85 -1.59 7.10 -6.81
N LEU A 86 -1.82 5.80 -6.96
CA LEU A 86 -3.17 5.23 -6.98
C LEU A 86 -3.92 5.44 -5.67
N ILE A 87 -3.24 5.30 -4.53
CA ILE A 87 -3.86 5.59 -3.23
C ILE A 87 -4.26 7.06 -3.19
N LEU A 88 -3.33 7.97 -3.45
CA LEU A 88 -3.56 9.41 -3.32
C LEU A 88 -4.61 9.94 -4.31
N GLN A 89 -4.68 9.41 -5.53
CA GLN A 89 -5.75 9.73 -6.50
C GLN A 89 -7.15 9.44 -5.96
N ASN A 90 -7.27 8.46 -5.06
CA ASN A 90 -8.55 8.06 -4.47
C ASN A 90 -8.80 8.68 -3.10
N VAL A 91 -7.80 9.31 -2.47
CA VAL A 91 -7.95 10.04 -1.21
C VAL A 91 -8.66 11.38 -1.47
N PRO A 92 -9.85 11.63 -0.86
CA PRO A 92 -10.63 12.85 -1.13
C PRO A 92 -9.86 14.15 -0.86
N SER A 93 -9.05 14.20 0.20
CA SER A 93 -8.27 15.40 0.57
C SER A 93 -7.06 15.66 -0.33
N HIS A 94 -6.76 14.77 -1.27
CA HIS A 94 -5.62 14.88 -2.18
C HIS A 94 -6.06 14.96 -3.66
N ARG A 95 -7.37 14.95 -3.93
CA ARG A 95 -7.88 15.19 -5.28
C ARG A 95 -7.75 16.68 -5.60
N PRO A 96 -7.25 17.03 -6.80
CA PRO A 96 -7.13 18.43 -7.21
C PRO A 96 -8.48 19.17 -7.25
N ASP A 97 -9.60 18.44 -7.36
CA ASP A 97 -10.90 19.03 -7.68
C ASP A 97 -11.99 18.48 -6.75
N ALA A 98 -12.44 19.32 -5.82
CA ALA A 98 -13.73 19.22 -5.17
C ALA A 98 -14.30 20.64 -5.01
N PHE A 99 -14.61 21.26 -6.15
CA PHE A 99 -15.54 22.37 -6.25
C PHE A 99 -16.76 21.90 -7.04
#